data_AF-A0AAP8HTI2-F1
#
_entry.id   AF-A0AAP8HTI2-F1
#
_cell.length_a   1.000
_cell.length_b   1.000
_cell.length_c   1.000
_cell.angle_alpha   90.00
_cell.angle_beta   90.00
_cell.angle_gamma   90.00
#
_symmetry.space_group_name_H-M   'P 1'
#
loop_
_entity.id
_entity.type
_entity.pdbx_description
1 polymer ?
#
loop_
_entity_poly.entity_id
_entity_poly.type
_entity_poly.pdbx_seq_one_letter_code
_entity_poly.pdbx_strand_id
1 'polypeptide(L)'
;LKSHSRGEYVFDYAWADAFERHGLRYYPKLLAAVPFTPVSGPRLLAASDEDRDTLVRGLVAFAEEIQVSSLHLLFPATADLRALREAGFMVRESV
;
A
#
# COMPACT_ATOMS: atom_id res chain seq x y z
N LEU A 1 -2.73 -9.24 -3.99
CA LEU A 1 -3.08 -8.68 -5.32
C LEU A 1 -4.57 -8.40 -5.38
N LYS A 2 -5.02 -7.23 -5.84
CA LYS A 2 -6.45 -6.91 -5.96
C LYS A 2 -6.81 -6.31 -7.30
N SER A 3 -7.95 -6.76 -7.82
CA SER A 3 -8.60 -6.28 -9.05
C SER A 3 -9.81 -5.39 -8.76
N HIS A 4 -10.02 -5.00 -7.49
CA HIS A 4 -11.11 -4.13 -7.04
C HIS A 4 -10.77 -3.45 -5.70
N SER A 5 -11.46 -2.36 -5.37
CA SER A 5 -11.29 -1.62 -4.11
C SER A 5 -12.20 -2.01 -2.94
N ARG A 6 -13.07 -3.01 -3.12
CA ARG A 6 -14.00 -3.45 -2.06
C ARG A 6 -13.26 -3.95 -0.80
N GLY A 7 -13.75 -3.56 0.37
CA GLY A 7 -13.26 -4.02 1.68
C GLY A 7 -12.04 -3.28 2.23
N GLU A 8 -11.67 -2.14 1.62
CA GLU A 8 -10.46 -1.40 1.93
C GLU A 8 -10.68 -0.21 2.88
N TYR A 9 -11.93 0.25 3.08
CA TYR A 9 -12.33 1.33 3.99
C TYR A 9 -11.72 2.72 3.69
N VAL A 10 -10.75 2.82 2.77
CA VAL A 10 -10.15 4.07 2.26
C VAL A 10 -10.71 4.55 0.91
N PHE A 11 -11.70 3.83 0.35
CA PHE A 11 -12.49 4.18 -0.85
C PHE A 11 -11.69 4.85 -1.98
N ASP A 12 -10.63 4.20 -2.45
CA ASP A 12 -9.77 4.72 -3.53
C ASP A 12 -10.36 4.58 -4.94
N TYR A 13 -11.69 4.52 -5.07
CA TYR A 13 -12.38 4.55 -6.36
C TYR A 13 -12.05 5.82 -7.17
N ALA A 14 -11.77 6.93 -6.49
CA ALA A 14 -11.34 8.17 -7.15
C ALA A 14 -10.00 7.99 -7.91
N TRP A 15 -9.09 7.16 -7.42
CA TRP A 15 -7.85 6.84 -8.14
C TRP A 15 -8.12 5.97 -9.37
N ALA A 16 -9.01 4.99 -9.23
CA ALA A 16 -9.42 4.16 -10.37
C ALA A 16 -10.05 5.00 -11.49
N ASP A 17 -10.99 5.89 -11.14
CA ASP A 17 -11.63 6.82 -12.09
C ASP A 17 -10.61 7.78 -12.74
N ALA A 18 -9.66 8.32 -11.97
CA ALA A 18 -8.62 9.19 -12.51
C ALA A 18 -7.71 8.48 -13.52
N PHE A 19 -7.32 7.23 -13.25
CA PHE A 19 -6.53 6.43 -14.19
C PHE A 19 -7.33 6.13 -15.47
N GLU A 20 -8.59 5.73 -15.34
CA GLU A 20 -9.46 5.43 -16.49
C GLU A 20 -9.63 6.64 -17.41
N ARG A 21 -9.84 7.84 -16.84
CA ARG A 21 -9.94 9.10 -17.60
C ARG A 21 -8.67 9.44 -18.40
N HIS A 22 -7.53 8.89 -18.02
CA HIS A 22 -6.25 9.07 -18.70
C HIS A 22 -5.82 7.83 -19.50
N GLY A 23 -6.72 6.85 -19.70
CA GLY A 23 -6.42 5.62 -20.44
C GLY A 23 -5.42 4.69 -19.74
N LEU A 24 -5.21 4.87 -18.43
CA LEU A 24 -4.32 4.04 -17.62
C LEU A 24 -5.10 2.95 -16.88
N ARG A 25 -4.45 1.82 -16.61
CA ARG A 25 -5.04 0.72 -15.83
C ARG A 25 -4.68 0.87 -14.35
N TYR A 26 -5.67 1.13 -13.50
CA TYR A 26 -5.48 1.16 -12.05
C TYR A 26 -5.40 -0.24 -11.42
N TYR A 27 -5.96 -1.26 -12.06
CA TYR A 27 -5.90 -2.63 -11.59
C TYR A 27 -5.03 -3.50 -12.50
N PRO A 28 -4.37 -4.54 -11.95
CA PRO A 28 -4.35 -4.87 -10.53
C PRO A 28 -3.41 -3.97 -9.72
N LYS A 29 -3.71 -3.84 -8.42
CA LYS A 29 -2.84 -3.18 -7.44
C LYS A 29 -2.42 -4.16 -6.35
N LEU A 30 -1.29 -3.89 -5.70
CA LEU A 30 -0.87 -4.63 -4.52
C LEU A 30 -1.38 -3.94 -3.25
N LEU A 31 -1.90 -4.72 -2.31
CA LEU A 31 -2.49 -4.22 -1.06
C LEU A 31 -1.99 -5.06 0.12
N ALA A 32 -1.48 -4.40 1.14
CA ALA A 32 -1.27 -4.97 2.46
C ALA A 32 -2.17 -4.26 3.48
N ALA A 33 -3.15 -4.99 4.01
CA ALA A 33 -4.15 -4.49 4.93
C ALA A 33 -4.77 -5.64 5.74
N VAL A 34 -5.39 -5.33 6.87
CA VAL A 34 -6.31 -6.26 7.53
C VAL A 34 -7.67 -6.17 6.83
N PRO A 35 -8.25 -7.28 6.36
CA PRO A 35 -9.56 -7.26 5.72
C PRO A 35 -10.64 -6.73 6.66
N PHE A 36 -11.51 -5.87 6.14
CA PHE A 36 -12.73 -5.43 6.80
C PHE A 36 -12.59 -4.71 8.16
N THR A 37 -11.38 -4.27 8.51
CA THR A 37 -11.12 -3.61 9.80
C THR A 37 -10.14 -2.43 9.61
N PRO A 38 -10.57 -1.18 9.80
CA PRO A 38 -9.73 0.00 9.61
C PRO A 38 -8.88 0.29 10.86
N VAL A 39 -8.01 -0.65 11.23
CA VAL A 39 -7.18 -0.54 12.44
C VAL A 39 -5.70 -0.48 12.11
N SER A 40 -5.00 0.46 12.74
CA SER A 40 -3.55 0.54 12.68
C SER A 40 -2.91 -0.70 13.30
N GLY A 41 -1.85 -1.20 12.67
CA GLY A 41 -1.12 -2.36 13.18
C GLY A 41 0.09 -2.69 12.32
N PRO A 42 0.95 -3.61 12.76
CA PRO A 42 2.17 -3.95 12.03
C PRO A 42 1.78 -4.52 10.66
N ARG A 43 2.18 -3.82 9.59
CA ARG A 43 2.07 -4.33 8.22
C ARG A 43 3.37 -4.94 7.77
N LEU A 44 4.46 -4.38 8.29
CA LEU A 44 5.79 -4.95 8.22
C LEU A 44 5.95 -5.75 9.52
N LEU A 45 5.88 -7.08 9.45
CA LEU A 45 6.04 -7.99 10.59
C LEU A 45 7.52 -8.07 11.02
N ALA A 46 8.11 -6.90 11.28
CA ALA A 46 9.53 -6.68 11.50
C ALA A 46 9.87 -6.69 12.99
N ALA A 47 10.98 -7.35 13.35
CA ALA A 47 11.51 -7.36 14.71
C ALA A 47 12.42 -6.16 14.99
N SER A 48 13.03 -5.60 13.95
CA SER A 48 13.93 -4.45 14.00
C SER A 48 13.63 -3.42 12.90
N ASP A 49 14.28 -2.26 12.96
CA ASP A 49 14.19 -1.25 11.91
C ASP A 49 14.89 -1.68 10.61
N GLU A 50 15.97 -2.46 10.71
CA GLU A 50 16.65 -3.06 9.56
C GLU A 50 15.74 -4.06 8.83
N ASP A 51 14.97 -4.86 9.60
CA ASP A 51 13.96 -5.75 9.04
C ASP A 51 12.85 -4.96 8.32
N ARG A 52 12.41 -3.82 8.88
CA ARG A 52 11.40 -2.95 8.23
C ARG A 52 11.92 -2.45 6.89
N ASP A 53 13.13 -1.94 6.86
CA ASP A 53 13.73 -1.41 5.64
C ASP A 53 13.86 -2.50 4.57
N THR A 54 14.27 -3.70 4.98
CA THR A 54 14.40 -4.86 4.08
C THR A 54 13.04 -5.32 3.55
N LEU A 55 12.03 -5.40 4.41
CA LEU A 55 10.67 -5.79 4.01
C LEU A 55 10.04 -4.77 3.05
N VAL A 56 10.21 -3.47 3.30
CA VAL A 56 9.67 -2.44 2.40
C VAL A 56 10.35 -2.49 1.03
N ARG A 57 11.69 -2.60 0.99
CA ARG A 57 12.42 -2.77 -0.28
C ARG A 57 11.94 -4.01 -1.04
N GLY A 58 11.75 -5.13 -0.34
CA GLY A 58 11.22 -6.35 -0.93
C GLY A 58 9.80 -6.19 -1.48
N LEU A 59 8.92 -5.48 -0.76
CA LEU A 59 7.56 -5.19 -1.22
C LEU A 59 7.54 -4.32 -2.48
N VAL A 60 8.40 -3.30 -2.57
CA VAL A 60 8.53 -2.44 -3.76
C VAL A 60 9.05 -3.26 -4.94
N ALA A 61 10.16 -3.98 -4.76
CA ALA A 61 10.72 -4.82 -5.81
C ALA A 61 9.72 -5.88 -6.30
N PHE A 62 8.97 -6.50 -5.38
CA PHE A 62 7.93 -7.46 -5.75
C PHE A 62 6.78 -6.81 -6.53
N ALA A 63 6.34 -5.60 -6.14
CA ALA A 63 5.31 -4.86 -6.86
C ALA A 63 5.75 -4.52 -8.29
N GLU A 64 7.01 -4.14 -8.47
CA GLU A 64 7.63 -3.92 -9.78
C GLU A 64 7.68 -5.23 -10.58
N GLU A 65 8.16 -6.32 -9.98
CA GLU A 65 8.27 -7.63 -10.65
C GLU A 65 6.92 -8.09 -11.23
N ILE A 66 5.84 -7.97 -10.46
CA ILE A 66 4.50 -8.37 -10.90
C ILE A 66 3.75 -7.30 -11.71
N GLN A 67 4.40 -6.18 -12.00
CA GLN A 67 3.90 -5.10 -12.85
C GLN A 67 2.50 -4.58 -12.42
N VAL A 68 2.29 -4.39 -11.12
CA VAL A 68 1.07 -3.76 -10.61
C VAL A 68 1.12 -2.25 -10.80
N SER A 69 -0.05 -1.62 -10.92
CA SER A 69 -0.17 -0.17 -11.08
C SER A 69 0.33 0.62 -9.87
N SER A 70 0.22 0.04 -8.68
CA SER A 70 0.45 0.69 -7.39
C SER A 70 0.52 -0.32 -6.25
N LEU A 71 1.16 0.08 -5.15
CA LEU A 71 1.27 -0.65 -3.89
C LEU A 71 0.73 0.20 -2.75
N HIS A 72 -0.19 -0.35 -1.97
CA HIS A 72 -0.87 0.33 -0.87
C HIS A 72 -0.68 -0.44 0.43
N LEU A 73 -0.31 0.26 1.49
CA LEU A 73 -0.31 -0.24 2.86
C LEU A 73 -1.36 0.53 3.65
N LEU A 74 -2.40 -0.15 4.13
CA LEU A 74 -3.49 0.50 4.84
C LEU A 74 -3.35 0.35 6.34
N PHE A 75 -3.46 1.48 7.03
CA PHE A 75 -3.33 1.58 8.48
C PHE A 75 -2.02 0.92 8.98
N PRO A 76 -0.84 1.34 8.46
CA PRO A 76 0.43 0.88 9.00
C PRO A 76 0.60 1.31 10.45
N ALA A 77 1.39 0.57 11.22
CA ALA A 77 1.81 1.00 12.54
C ALA A 77 2.71 2.23 12.42
N THR A 78 2.72 3.10 13.43
CA THR A 78 3.59 4.28 13.45
C THR A 78 5.07 3.93 13.25
N ALA A 79 5.51 2.78 13.78
CA ALA A 79 6.87 2.27 13.61
C ALA A 79 7.24 1.97 12.14
N ASP A 80 6.26 1.68 11.28
CA ASP A 80 6.49 1.35 9.87
C ASP A 80 6.65 2.62 9.00
N LEU A 81 6.18 3.78 9.48
CA LEU A 81 6.10 5.01 8.69
C LEU A 81 7.46 5.56 8.26
N ARG A 82 8.52 5.37 9.05
CA ARG A 82 9.88 5.80 8.69
C ARG A 82 10.34 5.06 7.43
N ALA A 83 10.40 3.73 7.49
CA ALA A 83 10.83 2.88 6.39
C ALA A 83 9.99 3.11 5.11
N LEU A 84 8.67 3.28 5.27
CA LEU A 84 7.78 3.58 4.15
C LEU A 84 8.10 4.91 3.48
N ARG A 85 8.28 6.00 4.25
CA ARG A 85 8.63 7.31 3.69
C ARG A 85 9.97 7.29 2.98
N GLU A 86 10.98 6.66 3.57
CA GLU A 86 12.32 6.52 2.98
C GLU A 86 12.29 5.72 1.68
N ALA A 87 11.38 4.76 1.55
CA ALA A 87 11.14 4.01 0.31
C ALA A 87 10.24 4.73 -0.70
N GLY A 88 9.88 6.00 -0.47
CA GLY A 88 9.12 6.82 -1.42
C GLY A 88 7.59 6.69 -1.32
N PHE A 89 7.06 6.05 -0.27
CA PHE A 89 5.61 6.02 -0.07
C PHE A 89 5.07 7.39 0.33
N MET A 90 3.95 7.77 -0.26
CA MET A 90 3.19 8.95 0.14
C MET A 90 2.22 8.59 1.28
N VAL A 91 2.41 9.20 2.44
CA VAL A 91 1.50 9.03 3.58
C VAL A 91 0.25 9.88 3.36
N ARG A 92 -0.90 9.23 3.34
CA ARG A 92 -2.21 9.89 3.27
C ARG A 92 -2.79 10.01 4.66
N GLU A 93 -2.95 11.22 5.14
CA GLU A 93 -3.74 11.52 6.33
C GLU A 93 -5.19 11.76 5.89
N SER A 94 -6.14 11.08 6.52
CA SER A 94 -7.57 11.36 6.34
C SER A 94 -8.01 12.14 7.57
N VAL A 95 -8.55 13.34 7.36
CA VAL A 95 -9.20 14.17 8.39
C VAL A 95 -10.44 13.50 8.96
#